data_AF-A0A919XQI6-F1
#
_entry.id   AF-A0A919XQI6-F1
#
_cell.length_a   1.000
_cell.length_b   1.000
_cell.length_c   1.000
_cell.angle_alpha   90.00
_cell.angle_beta   90.00
_cell.angle_gamma   90.00
#
_symmetry.space_group_name_H-M   'P 1'
#
loop_
_entity.id
_entity.type
_entity.pdbx_description
1 polymer ?
#
loop_
_entity_poly.entity_id
_entity_poly.type
_entity_poly.pdbx_seq_one_letter_code
_entity_poly.pdbx_strand_id
1 'polypeptide(L)'
;MNVMGSRIKELRLQKGMTQDELAEKLGMNRANISNYERGQITNIPSDKLDIMADLFDTNVDYIMGRSDVREKEAGTKYFELTEKDEKDIAKKLEAMMNDLDSDSSLSFMGEPMDEEDRELLRISLENTLRMSREMAKKKFTPKKYRK
;
A
#
# COMPACT_ATOMS: atom_id res chain seq x y z
N MET A 1 6.92 -14.19 -26.81
CA MET A 1 6.07 -14.34 -25.61
C MET A 1 6.43 -13.18 -24.69
N ASN A 2 5.47 -12.40 -24.21
CA ASN A 2 5.75 -11.26 -23.32
C ASN A 2 6.14 -11.79 -21.92
N VAL A 3 7.14 -11.18 -21.28
CA VAL A 3 7.64 -11.52 -19.93
C VAL A 3 6.50 -11.62 -18.91
N MET A 4 5.58 -10.64 -18.90
CA MET A 4 4.41 -10.61 -18.03
C MET A 4 3.50 -11.83 -18.25
N GLY A 5 3.20 -12.14 -19.52
CA GLY A 5 2.35 -13.29 -19.86
C GLY A 5 2.97 -14.63 -19.45
N SER A 6 4.28 -14.78 -19.65
CA SER A 6 5.02 -15.97 -19.19
C SER A 6 4.97 -16.10 -17.66
N ARG A 7 5.21 -15.01 -16.92
CA ARG A 7 5.16 -15.01 -15.44
C ARG A 7 3.78 -15.35 -14.90
N ILE A 8 2.71 -14.79 -15.47
CA ILE A 8 1.34 -15.13 -15.08
C ILE A 8 1.07 -16.62 -15.26
N LYS A 9 1.49 -17.19 -16.41
CA LYS A 9 1.32 -18.61 -16.69
C LYS A 9 2.10 -19.49 -15.71
N GLU A 10 3.36 -19.16 -15.47
CA GLU A 10 4.23 -19.89 -14.55
C GLU A 10 3.69 -19.87 -13.12
N LEU A 11 3.31 -18.70 -12.61
CA LEU A 11 2.76 -18.55 -11.26
C LEU A 11 1.44 -19.30 -11.10
N ARG A 12 0.56 -19.24 -12.10
CA ARG A 12 -0.69 -20.02 -12.11
C ARG A 12 -0.42 -21.52 -12.00
N LEU A 13 0.51 -22.04 -12.81
CA LEU A 13 0.86 -23.46 -12.82
C LEU A 13 1.53 -23.89 -11.52
N GLN A 14 2.38 -23.06 -10.92
CA GLN A 14 2.99 -23.33 -9.61
C GLN A 14 1.95 -23.41 -8.48
N LYS A 15 0.85 -22.69 -8.60
CA LYS A 15 -0.29 -22.79 -7.67
C LYS A 15 -1.27 -23.92 -8.03
N GLY A 16 -0.98 -24.72 -9.06
CA GLY A 16 -1.81 -25.84 -9.48
C GLY A 16 -3.16 -25.43 -10.08
N MET A 17 -3.31 -24.17 -10.52
CA MET A 17 -4.58 -23.64 -11.02
C MET A 17 -4.73 -23.81 -12.52
N THR A 18 -5.94 -24.05 -12.99
CA THR A 18 -6.37 -23.95 -14.39
C THR A 18 -6.63 -22.49 -14.77
N GLN A 19 -6.71 -22.20 -16.08
CA GLN A 19 -7.07 -20.86 -16.56
C GLN A 19 -8.48 -20.45 -16.11
N ASP A 20 -9.40 -21.42 -16.00
CA ASP A 20 -10.78 -21.21 -15.54
C ASP A 20 -10.81 -20.82 -14.06
N GLU A 21 -10.06 -21.51 -13.19
CA GLU A 21 -9.99 -21.18 -11.76
C GLU A 21 -9.36 -19.81 -11.50
N LEU A 22 -8.31 -19.45 -12.27
CA LEU A 22 -7.74 -18.11 -12.16
C LEU A 22 -8.74 -17.04 -12.63
N ALA A 23 -9.50 -17.33 -13.68
CA ALA A 23 -10.53 -16.42 -14.18
C ALA A 23 -11.65 -16.21 -13.15
N GLU A 24 -12.10 -17.28 -12.51
CA GLU A 24 -13.11 -17.22 -11.44
C GLU A 24 -12.64 -16.36 -10.27
N LYS A 25 -11.40 -16.56 -9.79
CA LYS A 25 -10.82 -15.76 -8.70
C LYS A 25 -10.67 -14.28 -9.04
N LEU A 26 -10.49 -13.96 -10.32
CA LEU A 26 -10.36 -12.60 -10.81
C LEU A 26 -11.71 -11.98 -11.20
N GLY A 27 -12.80 -12.75 -11.22
CA GLY A 27 -14.10 -12.32 -11.73
C GLY A 27 -14.05 -11.99 -13.23
N MET A 28 -13.34 -12.78 -14.02
CA MET A 28 -13.12 -12.60 -15.44
C MET A 28 -13.49 -13.85 -16.22
N ASN A 29 -13.54 -13.74 -17.55
CA ASN A 29 -13.66 -14.91 -18.42
C ASN A 29 -12.28 -15.56 -18.65
N ARG A 30 -12.23 -16.89 -18.74
CA ARG A 30 -11.05 -17.69 -19.13
C ARG A 30 -10.33 -17.12 -20.36
N ALA A 31 -11.07 -16.61 -21.34
CA ALA A 31 -10.48 -16.00 -22.54
C ALA A 31 -9.52 -14.84 -22.20
N ASN A 32 -9.83 -14.05 -21.17
CA ASN A 32 -8.96 -12.96 -20.73
C ASN A 32 -7.64 -13.48 -20.17
N ILE A 33 -7.69 -14.55 -19.37
CA ILE A 33 -6.49 -15.19 -18.81
C ILE A 33 -5.61 -15.74 -19.93
N SER A 34 -6.21 -16.40 -20.92
CA SER A 34 -5.49 -16.88 -22.10
C SER A 34 -4.83 -15.74 -22.88
N ASN A 35 -5.53 -14.61 -23.05
CA ASN A 35 -4.98 -13.43 -23.71
C ASN A 35 -3.85 -12.77 -22.91
N TYR A 36 -3.91 -12.77 -21.58
CA TYR A 36 -2.82 -12.32 -20.71
C TYR A 36 -1.59 -13.21 -20.84
N GLU A 37 -1.75 -14.53 -20.74
CA GLU A 37 -0.65 -15.50 -20.83
C GLU A 37 0.04 -15.49 -22.20
N ARG A 38 -0.71 -15.20 -23.27
CA ARG A 38 -0.16 -15.03 -24.63
C ARG A 38 0.43 -13.65 -24.87
N GLY A 39 0.22 -12.68 -23.96
CA GLY A 39 0.65 -11.30 -24.12
C GLY A 39 -0.14 -10.49 -25.15
N GLN A 40 -1.35 -10.93 -25.50
CA GLN A 40 -2.24 -10.20 -26.41
C GLN A 40 -2.91 -9.01 -25.72
N ILE A 41 -3.12 -9.10 -24.40
CA ILE A 41 -3.54 -7.98 -23.57
C ILE A 41 -2.46 -7.76 -22.51
N THR A 42 -1.85 -6.57 -22.53
CA THR A 42 -0.83 -6.17 -21.55
C THR A 42 -1.35 -5.16 -20.53
N ASN A 43 -2.44 -4.45 -20.86
CA ASN A 43 -3.09 -3.49 -19.97
C ASN A 43 -4.06 -4.20 -19.02
N ILE A 44 -3.52 -4.86 -18.00
CA ILE A 44 -4.29 -5.53 -16.96
C ILE A 44 -4.71 -4.48 -15.92
N PRO A 45 -5.99 -4.39 -15.53
CA PRO A 45 -6.43 -3.49 -14.47
C PRO A 45 -5.67 -3.70 -13.17
N SER A 46 -5.36 -2.62 -12.45
CA SER A 46 -4.54 -2.68 -11.23
C SER A 46 -5.18 -3.56 -10.15
N ASP A 47 -6.51 -3.55 -10.01
CA ASP A 47 -7.23 -4.40 -9.06
C ASP A 47 -7.01 -5.89 -9.33
N LYS A 48 -6.86 -6.30 -10.60
CA LYS A 48 -6.57 -7.68 -10.98
C LYS A 48 -5.12 -8.05 -10.71
N LEU A 49 -4.19 -7.14 -10.97
CA LEU A 49 -2.76 -7.33 -10.66
C LEU A 49 -2.55 -7.50 -9.15
N ASP A 50 -3.24 -6.71 -8.33
CA ASP A 50 -3.19 -6.83 -6.87
C ASP A 50 -3.71 -8.19 -6.40
N ILE A 51 -4.84 -8.64 -6.94
CA ILE A 51 -5.40 -9.97 -6.62
C ILE A 51 -4.44 -11.08 -7.07
N MET A 52 -3.83 -10.97 -8.26
CA MET A 52 -2.84 -11.95 -8.72
C MET A 52 -1.62 -11.98 -7.80
N ALA A 53 -1.10 -10.81 -7.39
CA ALA A 53 0.02 -10.71 -6.46
C ALA A 53 -0.27 -11.43 -5.14
N ASP A 54 -1.49 -11.27 -4.62
CA ASP A 54 -1.96 -11.98 -3.42
C ASP A 54 -2.09 -13.49 -3.64
N LEU A 55 -2.69 -13.92 -4.75
CA LEU A 55 -2.91 -15.33 -5.06
C LEU A 55 -1.61 -16.09 -5.30
N PHE A 56 -0.62 -15.42 -5.89
CA PHE A 56 0.66 -15.99 -6.28
C PHE A 56 1.74 -15.82 -5.21
N ASP A 57 1.43 -15.17 -4.08
CA ASP A 57 2.38 -14.78 -3.03
C ASP A 57 3.62 -14.07 -3.60
N THR A 58 3.39 -13.06 -4.44
CA THR A 58 4.43 -12.30 -5.13
C THR A 58 4.09 -10.81 -5.16
N ASN A 59 4.95 -9.97 -5.74
CA ASN A 59 4.66 -8.55 -5.94
C ASN A 59 4.23 -8.24 -7.39
N VAL A 60 3.53 -7.11 -7.57
CA VAL A 60 3.01 -6.69 -8.87
C VAL A 60 4.15 -6.41 -9.86
N ASP A 61 5.26 -5.83 -9.40
CA ASP A 61 6.40 -5.52 -10.27
C ASP A 61 7.06 -6.78 -10.84
N TYR A 62 7.07 -7.87 -10.09
CA TYR A 62 7.45 -9.18 -10.57
C TYR A 62 6.48 -9.66 -11.64
N ILE A 63 5.17 -9.64 -11.40
CA ILE A 63 4.18 -10.05 -12.41
C ILE A 63 4.37 -9.25 -13.70
N MET A 64 4.57 -7.94 -13.60
CA MET A 64 4.70 -7.03 -14.74
C MET A 64 6.04 -7.09 -15.47
N GLY A 65 7.03 -7.84 -14.97
CA GLY A 65 8.36 -7.89 -15.60
C GLY A 65 9.25 -6.68 -15.29
N ARG A 66 8.92 -5.88 -14.27
CA ARG A 66 9.67 -4.68 -13.87
C ARG A 66 10.79 -4.97 -12.86
N SER A 67 10.68 -6.08 -12.14
CA SER A 67 11.64 -6.55 -11.15
C SER A 67 11.80 -8.07 -11.24
N ASP A 68 13.00 -8.59 -10.96
CA ASP A 68 13.24 -10.03 -10.81
C ASP A 68 13.08 -10.51 -9.36
N VAL A 69 12.86 -9.57 -8.42
CA VAL A 69 12.55 -9.88 -7.03
C VAL A 69 11.12 -10.40 -6.96
N ARG A 70 10.97 -11.69 -6.67
CA ARG A 70 9.66 -12.36 -6.62
C ARG A 70 8.93 -12.15 -5.31
N GLU A 71 9.65 -12.10 -4.21
CA GLU A 71 9.05 -12.13 -2.87
C GLU A 71 8.31 -10.81 -2.61
N LYS A 72 7.15 -10.90 -1.96
CA LYS A 72 6.67 -9.76 -1.19
C LYS A 72 7.69 -9.59 -0.07
N GLU A 73 8.26 -8.40 0.08
CA GLU A 73 9.04 -8.10 1.29
C GLU A 73 8.20 -8.56 2.50
N ALA A 74 8.75 -9.49 3.25
CA ALA A 74 8.04 -10.14 4.34
C ALA A 74 7.68 -9.07 5.38
N GLY A 75 6.41 -8.65 5.39
CA GLY A 75 5.86 -7.85 6.47
C GLY A 75 5.54 -6.39 6.17
N THR A 76 4.89 -6.07 5.05
CA THR A 76 3.99 -4.91 5.07
C THR A 76 2.57 -5.39 5.30
N LYS A 77 2.12 -5.35 6.56
CA LYS A 77 0.67 -5.42 6.80
C LYS A 77 0.06 -4.26 6.04
N TYR A 78 -1.05 -4.45 5.32
CA TYR A 78 -1.76 -3.37 4.61
C TYR A 78 -2.23 -2.20 5.53
N PHE A 79 -1.99 -2.31 6.85
CA PHE A 79 -2.26 -1.31 7.89
C PHE A 79 -1.04 -0.55 8.37
N GLU A 80 0.16 -1.02 8.07
CA GLU A 80 1.38 -0.37 8.50
C GLU A 80 1.62 0.89 7.68
N LEU A 81 2.25 1.88 8.30
CA LEU A 81 2.61 3.13 7.65
C LEU A 81 3.72 2.82 6.64
N THR A 82 3.52 3.30 5.41
CA THR A 82 4.55 3.25 4.37
C THR A 82 5.46 4.46 4.51
N GLU A 83 6.62 4.45 3.85
CA GLU A 83 7.49 5.63 3.78
C GLU A 83 6.77 6.87 3.24
N LYS A 84 5.79 6.68 2.33
CA LYS A 84 4.97 7.78 1.82
C LYS A 84 4.07 8.34 2.92
N ASP A 85 3.47 7.49 3.75
CA ASP A 85 2.64 7.94 4.87
C ASP A 85 3.48 8.72 5.89
N GLU A 86 4.69 8.25 6.22
CA GLU A 86 5.61 8.96 7.11
C GLU A 86 5.98 10.35 6.54
N LYS A 87 6.27 10.44 5.23
CA LYS A 87 6.52 11.72 4.55
C LYS A 87 5.31 12.66 4.59
N ASP A 88 4.11 12.13 4.37
CA ASP A 88 2.87 12.91 4.40
C ASP A 88 2.53 13.36 5.83
N ILE A 89 2.81 12.52 6.84
CA ILE A 89 2.68 12.85 8.26
C ILE A 89 3.65 13.97 8.64
N ALA A 90 4.93 13.87 8.25
CA ALA A 90 5.94 14.88 8.52
C ALA A 90 5.54 16.24 7.95
N LYS A 91 5.12 16.29 6.68
CA LYS A 91 4.64 17.54 6.05
C LYS A 91 3.44 18.14 6.78
N LYS A 92 2.50 17.29 7.23
CA LYS A 92 1.29 17.75 7.93
C LYS A 92 1.62 18.24 9.34
N LEU A 93 2.54 17.57 10.03
CA LEU A 93 3.05 17.98 11.33
C LEU A 93 3.73 19.35 11.23
N GLU A 94 4.62 19.54 10.25
CA GLU A 94 5.27 20.84 10.03
C GLU A 94 4.25 21.94 9.74
N ALA A 95 3.28 21.69 8.87
CA ALA A 95 2.21 22.67 8.60
C ALA A 95 1.43 23.02 9.89
N MET A 96 1.05 22.02 10.69
CA MET A 96 0.36 22.24 11.96
C MET A 96 1.19 23.03 12.96
N MET A 97 2.48 22.70 13.11
CA MET A 97 3.38 23.41 14.02
C MET A 97 3.62 24.86 13.56
N ASN A 98 3.74 25.09 12.26
CA ASN A 98 3.89 26.44 11.70
C ASN A 98 2.62 27.29 11.89
N ASP A 99 1.45 26.72 11.67
CA ASP A 99 0.16 27.41 11.91
C ASP A 99 0.03 27.78 13.39
N LEU A 100 0.43 26.87 14.28
CA LEU A 100 0.47 27.06 15.72
C LEU A 100 1.45 28.16 16.16
N ASP A 101 2.66 28.19 15.61
CA ASP A 101 3.66 29.22 15.92
C ASP A 101 3.31 30.61 15.34
N SER A 102 2.51 30.66 14.27
CA SER A 102 2.05 31.92 13.68
C SER A 102 1.13 32.72 14.60
N ASP A 103 0.41 32.01 15.48
CA ASP A 103 -0.44 32.59 16.50
C ASP A 103 0.42 32.66 17.77
N SER A 104 1.09 33.80 18.00
CA SER A 104 2.11 34.04 19.04
C SER A 104 1.60 33.93 20.50
N SER A 105 0.49 33.22 20.71
CA SER A 105 -0.29 33.08 21.94
C SER A 105 -0.29 31.65 22.50
N LEU A 106 0.63 30.78 22.07
CA LEU A 106 0.75 29.45 22.66
C LEU A 106 1.41 29.54 24.04
N SER A 107 0.55 29.78 25.03
CA SER A 107 0.88 29.61 26.43
C SER A 107 0.46 28.22 26.89
N PHE A 108 1.39 27.48 27.47
CA PHE A 108 1.11 26.22 28.15
C PHE A 108 1.00 26.49 29.65
N MET A 109 -0.13 26.11 30.26
CA MET A 109 -0.45 26.43 31.66
C MET A 109 -0.34 27.93 32.03
N GLY A 110 -0.54 28.82 31.06
CA GLY A 110 -0.48 30.27 31.27
C GLY A 110 0.94 30.86 31.20
N GLU A 111 1.94 30.04 30.94
CA GLU A 111 3.32 30.47 30.67
C GLU A 111 3.64 30.34 29.18
N PRO A 112 4.53 31.18 28.62
CA PRO A 112 5.04 30.97 27.27
C PRO A 112 5.59 29.55 27.13
N MET A 113 5.15 28.84 26.10
CA MET A 113 5.61 27.47 25.87
C MET A 113 7.12 27.48 25.60
N ASP A 114 7.87 26.74 26.40
CA ASP A 114 9.31 26.59 26.21
C ASP A 114 9.62 25.55 25.12
N GLU A 115 10.91 25.33 24.86
CA GLU A 115 11.34 24.39 23.82
C GLU A 115 11.01 22.93 24.16
N GLU A 116 11.02 22.56 25.45
CA GLU A 116 10.71 21.21 25.92
C GLU A 116 9.22 20.92 25.74
N ASP A 117 8.35 21.85 26.13
CA ASP A 117 6.90 21.74 25.96
C ASP A 117 6.50 21.73 24.48
N ARG A 118 7.19 22.54 23.65
CA ARG A 118 6.98 22.55 22.19
C ARG A 118 7.33 21.19 21.58
N GLU A 119 8.42 20.57 22.01
CA GLU A 119 8.81 19.25 21.53
C GLU A 119 7.83 18.17 22.02
N LEU A 120 7.36 18.24 23.26
CA LEU A 120 6.32 17.34 23.76
C LEU A 120 5.03 17.44 22.93
N LEU A 121 4.61 18.65 22.59
CA LEU A 121 3.47 18.89 21.72
C LEU A 121 3.70 18.29 20.33
N ARG A 122 4.89 18.51 19.75
CA ARG A 122 5.27 17.94 18.45
C ARG A 122 5.18 16.41 18.46
N ILE A 123 5.77 15.75 19.46
CA ILE A 123 5.75 14.29 19.62
C ILE A 123 4.30 13.77 19.76
N SER A 124 3.49 14.45 20.57
CA SER A 124 2.09 14.08 20.78
C SER A 124 1.27 14.18 19.48
N LEU A 125 1.45 15.26 18.72
CA LEU A 125 0.77 15.47 17.43
C LEU A 125 1.25 14.46 16.38
N GLU A 126 2.55 14.17 16.31
CA GLU A 126 3.11 13.17 15.41
C GLU A 126 2.50 11.79 15.67
N ASN A 127 2.46 11.36 16.93
CA ASN A 127 1.85 10.10 17.33
C ASN A 127 0.35 10.07 16.99
N THR A 128 -0.35 11.17 17.23
CA THR A 128 -1.78 11.30 16.88
C THR A 128 -2.01 11.18 15.38
N LEU A 129 -1.16 11.80 14.56
CA LEU A 129 -1.23 11.72 13.09
C LEU A 129 -0.93 10.30 12.59
N ARG A 130 0.07 9.62 13.15
CA ARG A 130 0.35 8.21 12.88
C ARG A 130 -0.85 7.33 13.18
N MET A 131 -1.40 7.43 14.40
CA MET A 131 -2.58 6.68 14.82
C MET A 131 -3.77 6.94 13.90
N SER A 132 -4.03 8.21 13.55
CA SER A 132 -5.09 8.60 12.62
C SER A 132 -4.94 7.92 11.25
N ARG A 133 -3.71 7.91 10.71
CA ARG A 133 -3.42 7.27 9.42
C ARG A 133 -3.54 5.76 9.48
N GLU A 134 -3.04 5.12 10.54
CA GLU A 134 -3.24 3.70 10.75
C GLU A 134 -4.73 3.34 10.85
N MET A 135 -5.52 4.12 11.60
CA MET A 135 -6.96 3.89 11.73
C MET A 135 -7.68 4.06 10.40
N ALA A 136 -7.31 5.07 9.61
CA ALA A 136 -7.86 5.27 8.27
C ALA A 136 -7.54 4.07 7.37
N LYS A 137 -6.30 3.59 7.36
CA LYS A 137 -5.93 2.36 6.63
C LYS A 137 -6.73 1.17 7.14
N LYS A 138 -6.79 0.93 8.45
CA LYS A 138 -7.59 -0.15 9.05
C LYS A 138 -9.07 -0.08 8.67
N LYS A 139 -9.64 1.12 8.56
CA LYS A 139 -11.05 1.35 8.24
C LYS A 139 -11.35 1.20 6.74
N PHE A 140 -10.53 1.79 5.88
CA PHE A 140 -10.80 1.89 4.44
C PHE A 140 -10.12 0.81 3.60
N THR A 141 -9.11 0.11 4.12
CA THR A 141 -8.57 -1.09 3.49
C THR A 141 -9.65 -2.18 3.51
N PRO A 142 -10.07 -2.71 2.35
CA PRO A 142 -11.09 -3.75 2.27
C PRO A 142 -10.76 -4.97 3.13
N LYS A 143 -11.78 -5.62 3.74
CA LYS A 143 -11.59 -6.78 4.65
C LYS A 143 -10.72 -7.89 4.05
N LYS A 144 -10.75 -8.08 2.72
CA LYS A 144 -9.91 -9.05 2.00
C LYS A 144 -8.40 -8.82 2.15
N TYR A 145 -7.96 -7.61 2.50
CA TYR A 145 -6.56 -7.24 2.71
C TYR A 145 -6.18 -7.14 4.21
N ARG A 146 -7.07 -7.56 5.13
CA ARG A 146 -6.88 -7.44 6.59
C ARG A 146 -6.23 -8.64 7.29
N LYS A 147 -5.42 -9.42 6.59
CA LYS A 147 -4.77 -10.61 7.19
C LYS A 147 -3.76 -10.23 8.26
#